data_AF-A0A1Y2B743-F1
#
_entry.id   AF-A0A1Y2B743-F1
#
_cell.length_a   1.000
_cell.length_b   1.000
_cell.length_c   1.000
_cell.angle_alpha   90.00
_cell.angle_beta   90.00
_cell.angle_gamma   90.00
#
_symmetry.space_group_name_H-M   'P 1'
#
loop_
_entity.id
_entity.type
_entity.pdbx_description
1 polymer ?
#
loop_
_entity_poly.entity_id
_entity_poly.type
_entity_poly.pdbx_seq_one_letter_code
_entity_poly.pdbx_strand_id
1 'polypeptide(L)'
;MSLSDSGGSEASVAAIALVSESFNSTPTYFIKTSTPTLQSSRAQSSPMNPSTSLGRSSPKNKGGRKRTVSQPSKNLKSQREFQIRRMTHIKDLEQENKVLKAAIASTNAPSTTQSNETAALIKSLQTKILALEAENTMMKENLVAVDLRASVPSNGSTACPGCALERMRSVTAYGLLRQQEEKVAGLVLECQSLRSVLALNQFLASIDVVSAGGETGSESGGSIGNLADVSGLEIDNVILSAEDLYGPMEVEFARVACKALPSLADCVYVDRLFDTFLIQSKSRDKGEIRKLNFRTMYLRGKLLDACSVLDRHKVIETIVLFLHRNRNHILHRDSTFPPDSPIRPWTTSPLTVPMPAEALRFRDSLYTVVPFQRPENKQLIDEFLSVFWTPTSQRRGKEKLHRIMVLGKQLEKLCVELDDMYKINMLIEVIREGNRALWDGLFDGVDLDS
;
A
#
# COMPACT_ATOMS: atom_id res chain seq x y z
N MET A 1 -16.56 -8.15 -61.01
CA MET A 1 -16.95 -7.01 -60.15
C MET A 1 -17.12 -7.53 -58.75
N SER A 2 -16.08 -7.40 -57.93
CA SER A 2 -16.09 -7.80 -56.52
C SER A 2 -15.04 -6.93 -55.83
N LEU A 3 -15.52 -5.86 -55.17
CA LEU A 3 -14.72 -4.98 -54.32
C LEU A 3 -14.57 -5.68 -52.98
N SER A 4 -13.33 -6.04 -52.63
CA SER A 4 -12.94 -6.44 -51.29
C SER A 4 -12.40 -5.22 -50.56
N ASP A 5 -13.13 -4.82 -49.53
CA ASP A 5 -12.86 -3.73 -48.61
C ASP A 5 -11.97 -4.26 -47.48
N SER A 6 -10.72 -3.79 -47.39
CA SER A 6 -9.81 -4.07 -46.28
C SER A 6 -8.85 -2.91 -46.10
N GLY A 7 -9.33 -1.84 -45.48
CA GLY A 7 -8.53 -0.67 -45.10
C GLY A 7 -8.92 -0.19 -43.71
N GLY A 8 -8.28 -0.73 -42.67
CA GLY A 8 -8.57 -0.31 -41.29
C GLY A 8 -7.69 -1.01 -40.25
N SER A 9 -6.39 -0.71 -40.22
CA SER A 9 -5.53 -1.14 -39.09
C SER A 9 -4.25 -0.31 -38.90
N GLU A 10 -3.83 0.55 -39.84
CA GLU A 10 -2.53 1.23 -39.73
C GLU A 10 -2.58 2.59 -39.01
N ALA A 11 -3.75 3.21 -38.88
CA ALA A 11 -3.87 4.55 -38.28
C ALA A 11 -3.65 4.60 -36.76
N SER A 12 -3.76 3.47 -36.05
CA SER A 12 -3.52 3.42 -34.58
C SER A 12 -2.03 3.34 -34.22
N VAL A 13 -1.15 3.02 -35.17
CA VAL A 13 0.26 2.71 -34.92
C VAL A 13 1.13 3.98 -34.87
N ALA A 14 0.76 5.03 -35.61
CA ALA A 14 1.51 6.30 -35.62
C ALA A 14 1.29 7.17 -34.38
N ALA A 15 0.19 6.97 -33.65
CA ALA A 15 -0.18 7.82 -32.50
C ALA A 15 0.65 7.53 -31.22
N ILE A 16 1.24 6.33 -31.08
CA ILE A 16 1.96 5.93 -29.86
C ILE A 16 3.43 6.40 -29.89
N ALA A 17 4.04 6.54 -31.07
CA ALA A 17 5.43 6.96 -31.20
C ALA A 17 5.63 8.50 -31.11
N LEU A 18 4.62 9.29 -31.42
CA LEU A 18 4.73 10.77 -31.49
C LEU A 18 4.49 11.51 -30.16
N VAL A 19 3.95 10.85 -29.14
CA VAL A 19 3.59 11.51 -27.87
C VAL A 19 4.78 11.63 -26.89
N SER A 20 5.85 10.85 -27.07
CA SER A 20 7.00 10.84 -26.14
C SER A 20 7.99 12.00 -26.31
N GLU A 21 7.93 12.79 -27.40
CA GLU A 21 8.95 13.82 -27.69
C GLU A 21 8.51 15.27 -27.41
N SER A 22 7.25 15.51 -27.03
CA SER A 22 6.76 16.87 -26.79
C SER A 22 6.28 17.04 -25.35
N PHE A 23 6.57 18.20 -24.77
CA PHE A 23 6.03 18.73 -23.50
C PHE A 23 6.85 18.54 -22.20
N ASN A 24 8.04 19.14 -22.17
CA ASN A 24 8.65 19.67 -20.93
C ASN A 24 8.09 21.08 -20.62
N SER A 25 6.83 21.20 -20.20
CA SER A 25 6.32 22.50 -19.70
C SER A 25 5.23 22.28 -18.65
N THR A 26 5.58 22.52 -17.39
CA THR A 26 4.66 22.58 -16.23
C THR A 26 3.72 23.79 -16.33
N PRO A 27 2.39 23.62 -16.28
CA PRO A 27 1.48 24.73 -16.10
C PRO A 27 0.95 24.81 -14.65
N THR A 28 1.05 25.99 -14.06
CA THR A 28 0.49 26.36 -12.75
C THR A 28 -0.92 26.90 -12.95
N TYR A 29 -1.93 26.35 -12.26
CA TYR A 29 -3.30 26.89 -12.27
C TYR A 29 -3.86 27.08 -10.86
N PHE A 30 -4.52 28.23 -10.69
CA PHE A 30 -5.21 28.70 -9.48
C PHE A 30 -6.56 27.99 -9.30
N ILE A 31 -6.85 27.51 -8.08
CA ILE A 31 -8.15 26.90 -7.70
C ILE A 31 -8.96 27.92 -6.88
N LYS A 32 -10.20 28.18 -7.31
CA LYS A 32 -11.24 28.86 -6.49
C LYS A 32 -12.07 27.81 -5.79
N THR A 33 -12.13 27.84 -4.46
CA THR A 33 -12.99 26.99 -3.65
C THR A 33 -14.37 27.64 -3.47
N SER A 34 -15.43 26.89 -3.75
CA SER A 34 -16.79 27.22 -3.34
C SER A 34 -17.42 25.96 -2.73
N THR A 35 -17.96 26.11 -1.52
CA THR A 35 -18.52 25.06 -0.69
C THR A 35 -20.04 25.02 -0.83
N PRO A 36 -20.64 23.83 -1.02
CA PRO A 36 -22.05 23.64 -0.68
C PRO A 36 -22.23 22.67 0.50
N THR A 37 -23.12 23.11 1.38
CA THR A 37 -23.71 22.42 2.53
C THR A 37 -24.85 21.49 2.10
N LEU A 38 -25.24 20.55 2.99
CA LEU A 38 -26.50 19.74 3.07
C LEU A 38 -26.23 18.22 2.92
N GLN A 39 -26.95 17.27 3.53
CA GLN A 39 -27.93 17.23 4.62
C GLN A 39 -27.95 15.76 5.11
N SER A 40 -28.09 15.54 6.42
CA SER A 40 -28.15 14.21 7.02
C SER A 40 -29.60 13.69 7.06
N SER A 41 -29.86 12.50 6.52
CA SER A 41 -31.09 11.76 6.78
C SER A 41 -30.79 10.31 7.15
N ARG A 42 -31.23 9.98 8.36
CA ARG A 42 -31.11 8.74 9.12
C ARG A 42 -32.29 7.82 8.77
N ALA A 43 -32.03 6.53 8.55
CA ALA A 43 -33.08 5.50 8.61
C ALA A 43 -32.53 4.20 9.21
N GLN A 44 -33.25 3.71 10.21
CA GLN A 44 -33.04 2.49 10.98
C GLN A 44 -33.73 1.30 10.30
N SER A 45 -33.16 0.10 10.38
CA SER A 45 -33.89 -1.15 10.68
C SER A 45 -32.95 -2.36 10.76
N SER A 46 -33.02 -3.09 11.87
CA SER A 46 -32.59 -4.51 12.05
C SER A 46 -33.86 -5.38 12.17
N PRO A 47 -33.79 -6.69 12.47
CA PRO A 47 -33.06 -7.80 11.82
C PRO A 47 -34.01 -8.99 11.50
N MET A 48 -33.57 -9.99 10.72
CA MET A 48 -34.13 -11.35 10.78
C MET A 48 -33.07 -12.43 10.50
N ASN A 49 -32.91 -13.32 11.49
CA ASN A 49 -32.34 -14.66 11.35
C ASN A 49 -33.42 -15.61 10.82
N PRO A 50 -33.04 -16.71 10.15
CA PRO A 50 -33.46 -17.99 10.68
C PRO A 50 -32.38 -19.07 10.68
N SER A 51 -32.48 -19.87 11.75
CA SER A 51 -31.87 -21.15 12.04
C SER A 51 -32.31 -22.28 11.10
N THR A 52 -31.37 -23.12 10.68
CA THR A 52 -31.54 -24.51 10.18
C THR A 52 -30.15 -25.16 10.16
N SER A 53 -29.90 -26.45 10.38
CA SER A 53 -30.59 -27.58 11.02
C SER A 53 -29.57 -28.72 11.00
N LEU A 54 -29.61 -29.58 12.02
CA LEU A 54 -28.80 -30.79 12.23
C LEU A 54 -28.80 -31.78 11.05
N GLY A 55 -27.68 -32.49 10.83
CA GLY A 55 -27.65 -33.68 9.96
C GLY A 55 -26.35 -34.50 9.99
N ARG A 56 -26.33 -35.58 10.80
CA ARG A 56 -25.86 -36.97 10.53
C ARG A 56 -24.73 -37.20 9.49
N SER A 57 -23.53 -37.71 9.83
CA SER A 57 -23.09 -39.08 10.28
C SER A 57 -22.48 -39.98 9.18
N SER A 58 -21.22 -40.41 9.43
CA SER A 58 -20.55 -41.69 9.05
C SER A 58 -19.94 -41.87 7.63
N PRO A 59 -19.00 -42.83 7.38
CA PRO A 59 -18.10 -43.59 8.27
C PRO A 59 -16.59 -43.63 7.84
N LYS A 60 -15.81 -44.22 8.75
CA LYS A 60 -14.38 -44.57 8.74
C LYS A 60 -13.99 -45.55 7.61
N ASN A 61 -12.90 -45.28 6.90
CA ASN A 61 -12.16 -46.30 6.15
C ASN A 61 -10.75 -46.50 6.72
N LYS A 62 -10.57 -47.65 7.37
CA LYS A 62 -9.30 -48.18 7.89
C LYS A 62 -8.53 -48.85 6.75
N GLY A 63 -7.55 -48.15 6.19
CA GLY A 63 -6.52 -48.74 5.32
C GLY A 63 -5.30 -49.17 6.15
N GLY A 64 -5.17 -50.47 6.40
CA GLY A 64 -4.04 -51.06 7.13
C GLY A 64 -2.73 -50.95 6.35
N ARG A 65 -1.79 -50.15 6.85
CA ARG A 65 -0.43 -50.07 6.33
C ARG A 65 0.47 -51.04 7.10
N LYS A 66 1.01 -52.04 6.41
CA LYS A 66 1.94 -53.05 6.94
C LYS A 66 3.14 -52.36 7.60
N ARG A 67 3.32 -52.61 8.90
CA ARG A 67 4.50 -52.18 9.68
C ARG A 67 5.73 -52.95 9.19
N THR A 68 6.65 -52.25 8.54
CA THR A 68 8.03 -52.70 8.34
C THR A 68 8.77 -52.58 9.67
N VAL A 69 8.93 -53.71 10.34
CA VAL A 69 9.67 -53.86 11.60
C VAL A 69 11.16 -53.92 11.29
N SER A 70 11.81 -52.78 11.12
CA SER A 70 13.27 -52.68 11.29
C SER A 70 13.71 -51.22 11.43
N GLN A 71 14.39 -50.93 12.53
CA GLN A 71 15.07 -49.67 12.93
C GLN A 71 14.34 -48.66 13.84
N PRO A 72 13.90 -49.04 15.05
CA PRO A 72 13.56 -48.08 16.11
C PRO A 72 14.78 -47.48 16.83
N SER A 73 15.99 -48.05 16.71
CA SER A 73 17.15 -47.62 17.53
C SER A 73 17.81 -46.31 17.06
N LYS A 74 17.85 -46.04 15.75
CA LYS A 74 18.47 -44.81 15.22
C LYS A 74 17.69 -43.55 15.55
N ASN A 75 16.36 -43.66 15.70
CA ASN A 75 15.48 -42.52 15.96
C ASN A 75 15.56 -42.02 17.42
N LEU A 76 15.88 -42.91 18.36
CA LEU A 76 16.04 -42.53 19.77
C LEU A 76 17.33 -41.75 20.01
N LYS A 77 18.40 -42.07 19.28
CA LYS A 77 19.69 -41.36 19.40
C LYS A 77 19.59 -39.94 18.83
N SER A 78 19.00 -39.78 17.65
CA SER A 78 18.78 -38.45 17.06
C SER A 78 17.85 -37.58 17.91
N GLN A 79 16.82 -38.19 18.53
CA GLN A 79 15.91 -37.47 19.43
C GLN A 79 16.60 -37.00 20.72
N ARG A 80 17.48 -37.82 21.31
CA ARG A 80 18.32 -37.42 22.45
C ARG A 80 19.29 -36.30 22.07
N GLU A 81 19.97 -36.41 20.94
CA GLU A 81 20.88 -35.38 20.43
C GLU A 81 20.16 -34.05 20.14
N PHE A 82 18.92 -34.11 19.66
CA PHE A 82 18.08 -32.92 19.48
C PHE A 82 17.69 -32.28 20.82
N GLN A 83 17.28 -33.08 21.80
CA GLN A 83 16.95 -32.60 23.14
C GLN A 83 18.15 -31.96 23.83
N ILE A 84 19.34 -32.57 23.72
CA ILE A 84 20.58 -32.01 24.26
C ILE A 84 20.89 -30.65 23.61
N ARG A 85 20.85 -30.55 22.28
CA ARG A 85 21.09 -29.28 21.57
C ARG A 85 20.10 -28.19 21.97
N ARG A 86 18.83 -28.54 22.11
CA ARG A 86 17.78 -27.61 22.56
C ARG A 86 18.04 -27.12 23.99
N MET A 87 18.40 -28.01 24.91
CA MET A 87 18.72 -27.64 26.30
C MET A 87 19.96 -26.75 26.40
N THR A 88 21.01 -27.04 25.63
CA THR A 88 22.21 -26.20 25.57
C THR A 88 21.86 -24.79 25.06
N HIS A 89 21.11 -24.68 23.97
CA HIS A 89 20.70 -23.39 23.40
C HIS A 89 19.84 -22.57 24.38
N ILE A 90 18.92 -23.20 25.11
CA ILE A 90 18.13 -22.51 26.15
C ILE A 90 19.04 -21.95 27.24
N LYS A 91 20.02 -22.75 27.71
CA LYS A 91 20.97 -22.32 28.73
C LYS A 91 21.84 -21.15 28.26
N ASP A 92 22.25 -21.15 26.99
CA ASP A 92 23.03 -20.06 26.39
C ASP A 92 22.19 -18.76 26.34
N LEU A 93 20.93 -18.84 25.91
CA LEU A 93 20.00 -17.71 25.89
C LEU A 93 19.68 -17.16 27.29
N GLU A 94 19.56 -18.02 28.30
CA GLU A 94 19.37 -17.61 29.69
C GLU A 94 20.60 -16.86 30.22
N GLN A 95 21.80 -17.32 29.85
CA GLN A 95 23.04 -16.66 30.23
C GLN A 95 23.22 -15.31 29.53
N GLU A 96 22.90 -15.21 28.24
CA GLU A 96 22.91 -13.95 27.50
C GLU A 96 21.90 -12.94 28.08
N ASN A 97 20.68 -13.40 28.40
CA ASN A 97 19.68 -12.57 29.08
C ASN A 97 20.18 -12.06 30.44
N LYS A 98 20.88 -12.90 31.20
CA LYS A 98 21.46 -12.49 32.49
C LYS A 98 22.53 -11.41 32.30
N VAL A 99 23.36 -11.50 31.26
CA VAL A 99 24.36 -10.50 30.91
C VAL A 99 23.70 -9.19 30.48
N LEU A 100 22.69 -9.24 29.61
CA LEU A 100 21.94 -8.05 29.17
C LEU A 100 21.21 -7.36 30.32
N LYS A 101 20.57 -8.12 31.22
CA LYS A 101 19.93 -7.56 32.42
C LYS A 101 20.96 -6.88 33.34
N ALA A 102 22.15 -7.46 33.50
CA ALA A 102 23.22 -6.82 34.26
C ALA A 102 23.71 -5.52 33.59
N ALA A 103 23.84 -5.50 32.26
CA ALA A 103 24.24 -4.31 31.50
C ALA A 103 23.18 -3.19 31.55
N ILE A 104 21.89 -3.53 31.49
CA ILE A 104 20.81 -2.55 31.65
C ILE A 104 20.79 -2.01 33.09
N ALA A 105 20.97 -2.88 34.09
CA ALA A 105 21.03 -2.46 35.49
C ALA A 105 22.23 -1.55 35.78
N SER A 106 23.39 -1.76 35.13
CA SER A 106 24.54 -0.86 35.27
C SER A 106 24.39 0.46 34.51
N THR A 107 23.59 0.48 33.44
CA THR A 107 23.33 1.70 32.64
C THR A 107 22.24 2.58 33.25
N ASN A 108 21.27 1.98 33.96
CA ASN A 108 20.14 2.66 34.58
C ASN A 108 20.40 3.11 36.03
N ALA A 109 21.66 3.22 36.46
CA ALA A 109 21.96 3.91 37.72
C ALA A 109 21.42 5.35 37.60
N PRO A 110 20.44 5.76 38.42
CA PRO A 110 19.73 7.01 38.22
C PRO A 110 20.67 8.17 38.55
N SER A 111 21.31 8.74 37.53
CA SER A 111 21.91 10.06 37.66
C SER A 111 20.77 11.08 37.62
N THR A 112 20.29 11.46 38.81
CA THR A 112 19.25 12.49 39.01
C THR A 112 19.58 13.82 38.30
N THR A 113 20.83 14.01 37.88
CA THR A 113 21.32 15.14 37.09
C THR A 113 20.83 15.14 35.63
N GLN A 114 20.68 13.98 34.96
CA GLN A 114 20.27 13.92 33.55
C GLN A 114 18.78 14.25 33.32
N SER A 115 17.92 13.98 34.31
CA SER A 115 16.49 14.33 34.23
C SER A 115 16.27 15.84 34.20
N ASN A 116 17.13 16.61 34.87
CA ASN A 116 17.01 18.07 34.91
C ASN A 116 17.57 18.73 33.65
N GLU A 117 18.65 18.18 33.08
CA GLU A 117 19.20 18.65 31.80
C GLU A 117 18.25 18.38 30.62
N THR A 118 17.63 17.20 30.58
CA THR A 118 16.64 16.85 29.55
C THR A 118 15.39 17.73 29.64
N ALA A 119 14.87 18.00 30.84
CA ALA A 119 13.76 18.92 31.05
C ALA A 119 14.09 20.36 30.63
N ALA A 120 15.31 20.84 30.93
CA ALA A 120 15.78 22.16 30.52
C ALA A 120 15.92 22.26 28.98
N LEU A 121 16.42 21.21 28.33
CA LEU A 121 16.54 21.15 26.88
C LEU A 121 15.17 21.16 26.19
N ILE A 122 14.21 20.39 26.70
CA ILE A 122 12.83 20.37 26.18
C ILE A 122 12.21 21.77 26.26
N LYS A 123 12.36 22.46 27.39
CA LYS A 123 11.82 23.82 27.58
C LYS A 123 12.48 24.85 26.65
N SER A 124 13.78 24.71 26.42
CA SER A 124 14.53 25.53 25.45
C SER A 124 14.03 25.31 24.01
N LEU A 125 13.83 24.05 23.61
CA LEU A 125 13.31 23.70 22.29
C LEU A 125 11.87 24.20 22.08
N GLN A 126 11.00 24.07 23.09
CA GLN A 126 9.63 24.61 23.04
C GLN A 126 9.61 26.13 22.83
N THR A 127 10.50 26.86 23.49
CA THR A 127 10.61 28.32 23.32
C THR A 127 11.06 28.69 21.90
N LYS A 128 11.99 27.91 21.34
CA LYS A 128 12.47 28.10 19.96
C LYS A 128 11.39 27.80 18.92
N ILE A 129 10.56 26.78 19.14
CA ILE A 129 9.42 26.46 18.27
C ILE A 129 8.44 27.64 18.22
N LEU A 130 8.02 28.16 19.38
CA LEU A 130 7.10 29.30 19.43
C LEU A 130 7.66 30.56 18.75
N ALA A 131 8.95 30.85 18.91
CA ALA A 131 9.59 31.98 18.25
C ALA A 131 9.60 31.82 16.72
N LEU A 132 9.88 30.61 16.22
CA LEU A 132 9.88 30.32 14.79
C LEU A 132 8.45 30.33 14.20
N GLU A 133 7.44 29.94 14.97
CA GLU A 133 6.03 30.03 14.55
C GLU A 133 5.55 31.48 14.43
N ALA A 134 5.97 32.36 15.35
CA ALA A 134 5.69 33.79 15.27
C ALA A 134 6.36 34.44 14.03
N GLU A 135 7.62 34.09 13.75
CA GLU A 135 8.34 34.56 12.55
C GLU A 135 7.67 34.08 11.26
N ASN A 136 7.22 32.82 11.22
CA ASN A 136 6.46 32.25 10.10
C ASN A 136 5.15 33.02 9.85
N THR A 137 4.49 33.48 10.92
CA THR A 137 3.25 34.25 10.83
C THR A 137 3.52 35.63 10.24
N MET A 138 4.57 36.33 10.72
CA MET A 138 4.97 37.63 10.17
C MET A 138 5.38 37.55 8.69
N MET A 139 6.08 36.48 8.28
CA MET A 139 6.47 36.32 6.87
C MET A 139 5.27 36.05 5.96
N LYS A 140 4.25 35.31 6.43
CA LYS A 140 3.01 35.10 5.68
C LYS A 140 2.23 36.39 5.48
N GLU A 141 2.16 37.25 6.50
CA GLU A 141 1.52 38.57 6.39
C GLU A 141 2.25 39.48 5.39
N ASN A 142 3.60 39.44 5.38
CA ASN A 142 4.40 40.20 4.42
C ASN A 142 4.28 39.69 2.97
N LEU A 143 4.11 38.38 2.75
CA LEU A 143 3.87 37.80 1.43
C LEU A 143 2.55 38.27 0.81
N VAL A 144 1.48 38.36 1.61
CA VAL A 144 0.17 38.88 1.16
C VAL A 144 0.25 40.37 0.80
N ALA A 145 1.09 41.15 1.47
CA ALA A 145 1.29 42.57 1.16
C ALA A 145 2.07 42.83 -0.14
N VAL A 146 2.91 41.88 -0.58
CA VAL A 146 3.72 42.01 -1.81
C VAL A 146 2.90 41.68 -3.06
N ASP A 147 1.93 40.77 -2.97
CA ASP A 147 1.11 40.32 -4.11
C ASP A 147 0.14 41.41 -4.62
N LEU A 148 -0.21 42.38 -3.78
CA LEU A 148 -1.08 43.51 -4.16
C LEU A 148 -0.37 44.61 -4.97
N ARG A 149 0.97 44.57 -5.12
CA ARG A 149 1.74 45.59 -5.86
C ARG A 149 2.21 45.15 -7.26
N ALA A 150 2.03 43.89 -7.63
CA ALA A 150 2.56 43.34 -8.89
C ALA A 150 1.64 43.50 -10.12
N SER A 151 0.48 44.17 -9.99
CA SER A 151 -0.53 44.28 -11.06
C SER A 151 -0.52 45.64 -11.78
N VAL A 152 0.60 46.03 -12.40
CA VAL A 152 0.60 47.08 -13.43
C VAL A 152 1.57 46.70 -14.56
N PRO A 153 1.10 46.42 -15.79
CA PRO A 153 1.98 46.18 -16.92
C PRO A 153 2.27 47.49 -17.67
N SER A 154 3.54 47.79 -17.94
CA SER A 154 3.91 48.72 -19.01
C SER A 154 5.08 48.17 -19.83
N ASN A 155 4.86 48.13 -21.14
CA ASN A 155 5.76 47.62 -22.16
C ASN A 155 7.11 48.37 -22.26
N GLY A 156 8.16 47.63 -22.61
CA GLY A 156 9.29 48.17 -23.38
C GLY A 156 10.67 48.03 -22.75
N SER A 157 11.35 46.92 -23.07
CA SER A 157 12.81 46.77 -23.24
C SER A 157 13.74 47.65 -22.39
N THR A 158 14.24 47.07 -21.31
CA THR A 158 15.64 47.00 -20.86
C THR A 158 15.62 46.10 -19.62
N ALA A 159 16.71 45.42 -19.26
CA ALA A 159 16.74 44.56 -18.08
C ALA A 159 16.37 45.37 -16.83
N CYS A 160 15.09 45.35 -16.50
CA CYS A 160 14.47 46.16 -15.46
C CYS A 160 15.07 45.71 -14.12
N PRO A 161 15.60 46.62 -13.29
CA PRO A 161 16.06 46.30 -11.93
C PRO A 161 14.98 45.55 -11.12
N GLY A 162 13.70 45.83 -11.40
CA GLY A 162 12.56 45.10 -10.85
C GLY A 162 12.53 43.62 -11.24
N CYS A 163 12.86 43.24 -12.49
CA CYS A 163 12.91 41.83 -12.90
C CYS A 163 14.08 41.06 -12.27
N ALA A 164 15.17 41.74 -11.92
CA ALA A 164 16.28 41.15 -11.18
C ALA A 164 15.91 40.95 -9.69
N LEU A 165 15.25 41.94 -9.08
CA LEU A 165 14.74 41.84 -7.72
C LEU A 165 13.66 40.74 -7.60
N GLU A 166 12.77 40.63 -8.57
CA GLU A 166 11.71 39.62 -8.56
C GLU A 166 12.26 38.20 -8.74
N ARG A 167 13.31 38.03 -9.57
CA ARG A 167 14.06 36.77 -9.63
C ARG A 167 14.75 36.45 -8.30
N MET A 168 15.34 37.43 -7.63
CA MET A 168 15.96 37.23 -6.31
C MET A 168 14.92 36.81 -5.27
N ARG A 169 13.76 37.49 -5.23
CA ARG A 169 12.64 37.12 -4.36
C ARG A 169 12.12 35.73 -4.64
N SER A 170 11.98 35.35 -5.91
CA SER A 170 11.56 34.01 -6.31
C SER A 170 12.54 32.94 -5.83
N VAL A 171 13.85 33.19 -5.97
CA VAL A 171 14.90 32.28 -5.47
C VAL A 171 14.87 32.18 -3.94
N THR A 172 14.71 33.30 -3.22
CA THR A 172 14.59 33.29 -1.75
C THR A 172 13.33 32.55 -1.29
N ALA A 173 12.18 32.79 -1.95
CA ALA A 173 10.92 32.11 -1.66
C ALA A 173 11.03 30.60 -1.90
N TYR A 174 11.69 30.18 -2.98
CA TYR A 174 11.96 28.78 -3.26
C TYR A 174 12.89 28.15 -2.22
N GLY A 175 13.93 28.87 -1.78
CA GLY A 175 14.81 28.43 -0.69
C GLY A 175 14.06 28.23 0.63
N LEU A 176 13.15 29.15 0.97
CA LEU A 176 12.29 29.04 2.15
C LEU A 176 11.31 27.87 2.04
N LEU A 177 10.66 27.68 0.89
CA LEU A 177 9.78 26.54 0.64
C LEU A 177 10.52 25.22 0.86
N ARG A 178 11.70 25.07 0.26
CA ARG A 178 12.52 23.86 0.44
C ARG A 178 12.92 23.62 1.89
N GLN A 179 13.27 24.68 2.63
CA GLN A 179 13.57 24.58 4.06
C GLN A 179 12.34 24.15 4.88
N GLN A 180 11.14 24.62 4.52
CA GLN A 180 9.91 24.21 5.18
C GLN A 180 9.55 22.75 4.85
N GLU A 181 9.74 22.31 3.61
CA GLU A 181 9.56 20.92 3.21
C GLU A 181 10.48 19.97 4.01
N GLU A 182 11.75 20.34 4.19
CA GLU A 182 12.70 19.58 5.00
C GLU A 182 12.29 19.51 6.48
N LYS A 183 11.79 20.63 7.05
CA LYS A 183 11.27 20.65 8.42
C LYS A 183 10.03 19.77 8.58
N VAL A 184 9.09 19.81 7.63
CA VAL A 184 7.88 18.96 7.65
C VAL A 184 8.27 17.49 7.55
N ALA A 185 9.23 17.14 6.68
CA ALA A 185 9.74 15.78 6.59
C ALA A 185 10.36 15.30 7.91
N GLY A 186 11.13 16.17 8.60
CA GLY A 186 11.68 15.88 9.93
C GLY A 186 10.61 15.60 10.99
N LEU A 187 9.56 16.43 11.04
CA LEU A 187 8.44 16.26 11.98
C LEU A 187 7.65 14.97 11.71
N VAL A 188 7.48 14.58 10.45
CA VAL A 188 6.81 13.33 10.07
C VAL A 188 7.60 12.12 10.58
N LEU A 189 8.93 12.13 10.46
CA LEU A 189 9.79 11.06 10.98
C LEU A 189 9.72 10.98 12.51
N GLU A 190 9.71 12.12 13.20
CA GLU A 190 9.57 12.16 14.65
C GLU A 190 8.22 11.59 15.10
N CYS A 191 7.13 11.97 14.44
CA CYS A 191 5.80 11.43 14.71
C CYS A 191 5.74 9.91 14.48
N GLN A 192 6.39 9.39 13.44
CA GLN A 192 6.47 7.94 13.19
C GLN A 192 7.26 7.21 14.29
N SER A 193 8.36 7.81 14.76
CA SER A 193 9.14 7.29 15.89
C SER A 193 8.29 7.22 17.17
N LEU A 194 7.59 8.31 17.52
CA LEU A 194 6.71 8.38 18.69
C LEU A 194 5.57 7.36 18.62
N ARG A 195 4.95 7.17 17.45
CA ARG A 195 3.92 6.13 17.24
C ARG A 195 4.48 4.73 17.47
N SER A 196 5.71 4.47 17.03
CA SER A 196 6.37 3.17 17.24
C SER A 196 6.63 2.90 18.73
N VAL A 197 7.05 3.91 19.48
CA VAL A 197 7.24 3.83 20.94
C VAL A 197 5.89 3.60 21.65
N LEU A 198 4.83 4.31 21.24
CA LEU A 198 3.50 4.12 21.80
C LEU A 198 2.97 2.70 21.54
N ALA A 199 3.17 2.16 20.34
CA ALA A 199 2.80 0.78 20.01
C ALA A 199 3.55 -0.24 20.90
N LEU A 200 4.85 -0.02 21.13
CA LEU A 200 5.64 -0.86 22.03
C LEU A 200 5.13 -0.77 23.48
N ASN A 201 4.79 0.42 23.96
CA ASN A 201 4.25 0.62 25.30
C ASN A 201 2.87 -0.05 25.46
N GLN A 202 2.00 0.03 24.45
CA GLN A 202 0.71 -0.69 24.45
C GLN A 202 0.89 -2.21 24.47
N PHE A 203 1.88 -2.72 23.73
CA PHE A 203 2.24 -4.12 23.74
C PHE A 203 2.74 -4.56 25.14
N LEU A 204 3.64 -3.80 25.75
CA LEU A 204 4.15 -4.10 27.10
C LEU A 204 3.04 -4.03 28.16
N ALA A 205 2.15 -3.05 28.09
CA ALA A 205 1.01 -2.95 29.00
C ALA A 205 0.07 -4.16 28.91
N SER A 206 -0.02 -4.78 27.73
CA SER A 206 -0.82 -6.00 27.53
C SER A 206 -0.19 -7.24 28.19
N ILE A 207 1.12 -7.24 28.41
CA ILE A 207 1.84 -8.33 29.09
C ILE A 207 1.62 -8.26 30.62
N ASP A 208 1.63 -7.05 31.21
CA ASP A 208 1.52 -6.88 32.67
C ASP A 208 0.13 -7.26 33.23
N VAL A 209 -0.95 -7.12 32.44
CA VAL A 209 -2.31 -7.50 32.87
C VAL A 209 -2.44 -9.02 33.07
N VAL A 210 -1.63 -9.83 32.39
CA VAL A 210 -1.65 -11.30 32.53
C VAL A 210 -0.95 -11.74 33.83
N SER A 211 -0.07 -10.91 34.40
CA SER A 211 0.71 -11.25 35.60
C SER A 211 -0.03 -10.92 36.91
N ALA A 212 -0.96 -9.95 36.90
CA ALA A 212 -1.60 -9.45 38.11
C ALA A 212 -2.89 -10.20 38.55
N GLY A 213 -3.34 -11.21 37.80
CA GLY A 213 -4.58 -11.96 38.12
C GLY A 213 -4.42 -13.16 39.06
N GLY A 214 -3.23 -13.36 39.64
CA GLY A 214 -2.84 -14.61 40.31
C GLY A 214 -2.75 -14.57 41.83
N GLU A 215 -3.48 -13.71 42.54
CA GLU A 215 -3.46 -13.72 44.01
C GLU A 215 -4.87 -13.51 44.59
N THR A 216 -5.58 -14.61 44.87
CA THR A 216 -6.42 -14.74 46.07
C THR A 216 -6.75 -16.21 46.33
N GLY A 217 -6.02 -16.80 47.28
CA GLY A 217 -6.53 -17.73 48.30
C GLY A 217 -7.04 -19.12 47.88
N SER A 218 -6.24 -20.14 48.15
CA SER A 218 -6.63 -21.25 49.06
C SER A 218 -5.50 -22.28 49.12
N GLU A 219 -4.84 -22.35 50.27
CA GLU A 219 -3.87 -23.40 50.60
C GLU A 219 -4.58 -24.76 50.68
N SER A 220 -4.35 -25.63 49.69
CA SER A 220 -4.46 -27.07 49.90
C SER A 220 -3.48 -27.79 48.97
N GLY A 221 -2.52 -28.48 49.57
CA GLY A 221 -1.46 -29.19 48.89
C GLY A 221 -1.98 -30.20 47.87
N GLY A 222 -1.77 -29.91 46.60
CA GLY A 222 -2.10 -30.76 45.48
C GLY A 222 -0.97 -30.73 44.45
N SER A 223 -0.23 -31.82 44.39
CA SER A 223 0.71 -32.27 43.35
C SER A 223 1.00 -31.31 42.19
N ILE A 224 2.27 -30.87 42.12
CA ILE A 224 2.90 -30.19 40.98
C ILE A 224 2.90 -31.15 39.78
N GLY A 225 1.81 -31.13 39.01
CA GLY A 225 1.64 -31.89 37.79
C GLY A 225 1.09 -30.98 36.70
N ASN A 226 1.89 -30.77 35.66
CA ASN A 226 1.52 -30.24 34.34
C ASN A 226 1.36 -28.71 34.21
N LEU A 227 2.47 -27.99 34.40
CA LEU A 227 2.68 -26.64 33.86
C LEU A 227 3.30 -26.71 32.44
N ALA A 228 2.72 -27.50 31.55
CA ALA A 228 3.23 -27.72 30.18
C ALA A 228 2.19 -27.46 29.08
N ASP A 229 1.02 -26.90 29.43
CA ASP A 229 -0.10 -26.72 28.50
C ASP A 229 -0.60 -25.26 28.39
N VAL A 230 0.33 -24.30 28.53
CA VAL A 230 0.09 -22.87 28.21
C VAL A 230 0.71 -22.53 26.84
N SER A 231 0.51 -23.42 25.87
CA SER A 231 0.88 -23.18 24.46
C SER A 231 -0.33 -22.85 23.57
N GLY A 232 -1.52 -22.75 24.17
CA GLY A 232 -2.79 -22.51 23.48
C GLY A 232 -3.35 -21.09 23.58
N LEU A 233 -2.66 -20.16 24.26
CA LEU A 233 -2.95 -18.73 24.13
C LEU A 233 -2.25 -18.26 22.86
N GLU A 234 -2.88 -18.56 21.71
CA GLU A 234 -2.65 -17.77 20.51
C GLU A 234 -2.94 -16.33 20.94
N ILE A 235 -1.87 -15.54 21.16
CA ILE A 235 -1.98 -14.09 21.21
C ILE A 235 -2.57 -13.77 19.85
N ASP A 236 -3.90 -13.58 19.81
CA ASP A 236 -4.61 -13.08 18.66
C ASP A 236 -3.87 -11.81 18.29
N ASN A 237 -3.00 -11.91 17.28
CA ASN A 237 -2.25 -10.78 16.77
C ASN A 237 -3.30 -9.82 16.28
N VAL A 238 -3.69 -8.87 17.13
CA VAL A 238 -4.73 -7.89 16.83
C VAL A 238 -4.30 -7.21 15.55
N ILE A 239 -4.94 -7.57 14.44
CA ILE A 239 -4.59 -7.05 13.14
C ILE A 239 -5.02 -5.59 13.16
N LEU A 240 -4.05 -4.69 13.32
CA LEU A 240 -4.27 -3.26 13.23
C LEU A 240 -4.56 -2.88 11.78
N SER A 241 -5.48 -1.92 11.60
CA SER A 241 -5.77 -1.37 10.28
C SER A 241 -4.58 -0.54 9.78
N ALA A 242 -4.51 -0.29 8.47
CA ALA A 242 -3.47 0.58 7.93
C ALA A 242 -3.57 1.99 8.51
N GLU A 243 -4.80 2.46 8.77
CA GLU A 243 -5.05 3.77 9.37
C GLU A 243 -4.59 3.83 10.85
N ASP A 244 -4.78 2.76 11.62
CA ASP A 244 -4.25 2.68 12.99
C ASP A 244 -2.71 2.77 13.02
N LEU A 245 -2.04 2.16 12.03
CA LEU A 245 -0.58 2.12 11.95
C LEU A 245 0.03 3.40 11.39
N TYR A 246 -0.55 3.95 10.32
CA TYR A 246 0.07 5.02 9.53
C TYR A 246 -0.71 6.33 9.56
N GLY A 247 -1.90 6.36 10.15
CA GLY A 247 -2.81 7.51 10.15
C GLY A 247 -3.73 7.55 8.93
N PRO A 248 -4.54 8.61 8.79
CA PRO A 248 -5.50 8.73 7.69
C PRO A 248 -4.80 8.80 6.34
N MET A 249 -5.39 8.17 5.32
CA MET A 249 -4.86 8.16 3.97
C MET A 249 -5.08 9.51 3.27
N GLU A 250 -4.06 10.02 2.58
CA GLU A 250 -4.12 11.29 1.84
C GLU A 250 -4.83 11.11 0.49
N VAL A 251 -6.16 11.09 0.48
CA VAL A 251 -6.94 10.88 -0.77
C VAL A 251 -7.41 12.18 -1.43
N GLU A 252 -7.59 13.26 -0.66
CA GLU A 252 -8.29 14.47 -1.15
C GLU A 252 -7.53 15.19 -2.26
N PHE A 253 -6.19 15.22 -2.21
CA PHE A 253 -5.41 15.85 -3.28
C PHE A 253 -5.64 15.16 -4.63
N ALA A 254 -5.71 13.82 -4.63
CA ALA A 254 -5.90 13.02 -5.84
C ALA A 254 -7.35 13.11 -6.34
N ARG A 255 -8.32 13.14 -5.41
CA ARG A 255 -9.73 13.39 -5.71
C ARG A 255 -9.91 14.73 -6.42
N VAL A 256 -9.36 15.81 -5.85
CA VAL A 256 -9.43 17.16 -6.42
C VAL A 256 -8.71 17.23 -7.77
N ALA A 257 -7.51 16.65 -7.90
CA ALA A 257 -6.77 16.63 -9.15
C ALA A 257 -7.54 15.92 -10.28
N CYS A 258 -8.16 14.77 -9.99
CA CYS A 258 -9.00 14.07 -10.95
C CYS A 258 -10.26 14.88 -11.32
N LYS A 259 -10.95 15.48 -10.34
CA LYS A 259 -12.14 16.31 -10.57
C LYS A 259 -11.85 17.62 -11.30
N ALA A 260 -10.62 18.11 -11.26
CA ALA A 260 -10.22 19.28 -12.04
C ALA A 260 -10.13 18.99 -13.55
N LEU A 261 -10.14 17.72 -13.96
CA LEU A 261 -10.12 17.34 -15.37
C LEU A 261 -11.53 17.46 -15.97
N PRO A 262 -11.71 18.09 -17.15
CA PRO A 262 -13.04 18.33 -17.72
C PRO A 262 -13.87 17.06 -17.94
N SER A 263 -13.26 15.96 -18.37
CA SER A 263 -13.99 14.68 -18.57
C SER A 263 -14.43 14.02 -17.26
N LEU A 264 -13.93 14.47 -16.11
CA LEU A 264 -14.16 13.85 -14.81
C LEU A 264 -14.81 14.75 -13.77
N ALA A 265 -15.11 16.01 -14.09
CA ALA A 265 -15.67 16.99 -13.14
C ALA A 265 -16.88 16.45 -12.36
N ASP A 266 -17.81 15.78 -13.05
CA ASP A 266 -19.01 15.19 -12.45
C ASP A 266 -18.95 13.66 -12.37
N CYS A 267 -17.77 13.05 -12.56
CA CYS A 267 -17.64 11.60 -12.63
C CYS A 267 -17.73 10.97 -11.24
N VAL A 268 -18.77 10.17 -11.00
CA VAL A 268 -19.02 9.46 -9.73
C VAL A 268 -17.96 8.41 -9.40
N TYR A 269 -17.25 7.89 -10.41
CA TYR A 269 -16.21 6.88 -10.19
C TYR A 269 -14.97 7.44 -9.51
N VAL A 270 -14.71 8.76 -9.63
CA VAL A 270 -13.63 9.42 -8.89
C VAL A 270 -13.87 9.28 -7.38
N ASP A 271 -15.05 9.68 -6.92
CA ASP A 271 -15.39 9.65 -5.49
C ASP A 271 -15.41 8.22 -4.96
N ARG A 272 -16.10 7.31 -5.68
CA ARG A 272 -16.17 5.89 -5.28
C ARG A 272 -14.80 5.23 -5.19
N LEU A 273 -13.87 5.56 -6.10
CA LEU A 273 -12.51 5.00 -6.08
C LEU A 273 -11.76 5.41 -4.81
N PHE A 274 -11.76 6.70 -4.49
CA PHE A 274 -11.04 7.23 -3.33
C PHE A 274 -11.73 6.88 -2.00
N ASP A 275 -13.06 6.80 -1.97
CA ASP A 275 -13.80 6.31 -0.81
C ASP A 275 -13.50 4.82 -0.56
N THR A 276 -13.34 4.01 -1.61
CA THR A 276 -12.94 2.60 -1.49
C THR A 276 -11.55 2.47 -0.86
N PHE A 277 -10.60 3.35 -1.20
CA PHE A 277 -9.29 3.40 -0.55
C PHE A 277 -9.37 3.77 0.95
N LEU A 278 -10.23 4.73 1.32
CA LEU A 278 -10.47 5.09 2.72
C LEU A 278 -11.12 3.97 3.53
N ILE A 279 -12.09 3.26 2.96
CA ILE A 279 -12.70 2.10 3.63
C ILE A 279 -11.64 1.00 3.78
N GLN A 280 -10.83 0.78 2.76
CA GLN A 280 -9.76 -0.21 2.78
C GLN A 280 -8.70 0.09 3.84
N SER A 281 -8.34 1.37 4.07
CA SER A 281 -7.35 1.73 5.11
C SER A 281 -7.84 1.44 6.53
N LYS A 282 -9.16 1.47 6.76
CA LYS A 282 -9.81 1.24 8.06
C LYS A 282 -10.13 -0.22 8.32
N SER A 283 -10.21 -1.04 7.27
CA SER A 283 -10.53 -2.45 7.42
C SER A 283 -9.41 -3.21 8.13
N ARG A 284 -9.81 -4.13 9.00
CA ARG A 284 -8.94 -5.09 9.69
C ARG A 284 -9.10 -6.52 9.13
N ASP A 285 -10.18 -6.77 8.39
CA ASP A 285 -10.44 -8.07 7.79
C ASP A 285 -9.68 -8.21 6.46
N LYS A 286 -8.80 -9.21 6.38
CA LYS A 286 -8.08 -9.54 5.14
C LYS A 286 -9.04 -9.95 4.02
N GLY A 287 -10.19 -10.56 4.35
CA GLY A 287 -11.22 -10.89 3.36
C GLY A 287 -11.77 -9.65 2.67
N GLU A 288 -12.22 -8.69 3.46
CA GLU A 288 -12.72 -7.38 3.05
C GLU A 288 -11.66 -6.57 2.28
N ILE A 289 -10.42 -6.46 2.79
CA ILE A 289 -9.33 -5.74 2.12
C ILE A 289 -9.11 -6.25 0.69
N ARG A 290 -9.14 -7.59 0.50
CA ARG A 290 -9.00 -8.21 -0.83
C ARG A 290 -10.17 -7.89 -1.74
N LYS A 291 -11.39 -7.92 -1.21
CA LYS A 291 -12.61 -7.55 -1.96
C LYS A 291 -12.56 -6.08 -2.40
N LEU A 292 -12.22 -5.18 -1.48
CA LEU A 292 -12.05 -3.76 -1.76
C LEU A 292 -10.95 -3.54 -2.81
N ASN A 293 -9.91 -4.37 -2.85
CA ASN A 293 -8.88 -4.26 -3.89
C ASN A 293 -9.42 -4.60 -5.29
N PHE A 294 -10.26 -5.62 -5.42
CA PHE A 294 -10.94 -5.89 -6.70
C PHE A 294 -11.88 -4.75 -7.09
N ARG A 295 -12.60 -4.18 -6.13
CA ARG A 295 -13.45 -3.00 -6.34
C ARG A 295 -12.64 -1.80 -6.81
N THR A 296 -11.48 -1.53 -6.21
CA THR A 296 -10.54 -0.48 -6.65
C THR A 296 -10.09 -0.70 -8.09
N MET A 297 -9.72 -1.94 -8.47
CA MET A 297 -9.34 -2.25 -9.85
C MET A 297 -10.48 -2.02 -10.84
N TYR A 298 -11.70 -2.44 -10.50
CA TYR A 298 -12.90 -2.23 -11.31
C TYR A 298 -13.21 -0.74 -11.47
N LEU A 299 -13.28 0.01 -10.36
CA LEU A 299 -13.57 1.44 -10.35
C LEU A 299 -12.50 2.25 -11.09
N ARG A 300 -11.22 1.85 -11.00
CA ARG A 300 -10.15 2.44 -11.78
C ARG A 300 -10.38 2.24 -13.29
N GLY A 301 -10.81 1.05 -13.72
CA GLY A 301 -11.19 0.80 -15.12
C GLY A 301 -12.32 1.72 -15.58
N LYS A 302 -13.41 1.80 -14.80
CA LYS A 302 -14.56 2.68 -15.12
C LYS A 302 -14.20 4.17 -15.11
N LEU A 303 -13.29 4.59 -14.23
CA LEU A 303 -12.74 5.93 -14.22
C LEU A 303 -11.99 6.24 -15.53
N LEU A 304 -11.11 5.34 -15.97
CA LEU A 304 -10.31 5.53 -17.20
C LEU A 304 -11.16 5.42 -18.48
N ASP A 305 -12.25 4.66 -18.45
CA ASP A 305 -13.26 4.61 -19.51
C ASP A 305 -14.06 5.92 -19.64
N ALA A 306 -14.24 6.65 -18.53
CA ALA A 306 -14.91 7.96 -18.52
C ALA A 306 -13.98 9.10 -18.95
N CYS A 307 -12.67 8.87 -19.02
CA CYS A 307 -11.69 9.90 -19.40
C CYS A 307 -11.67 10.16 -20.90
N SER A 308 -11.37 11.40 -21.28
CA SER A 308 -10.81 11.68 -22.60
C SER A 308 -9.40 11.08 -22.73
N VAL A 309 -8.90 10.89 -23.96
CA VAL A 309 -7.56 10.33 -24.20
C VAL A 309 -6.46 11.17 -23.53
N LEU A 310 -6.59 12.50 -23.55
CA LEU A 310 -5.63 13.40 -22.92
C LEU A 310 -5.72 13.37 -21.39
N ASP A 311 -6.94 13.36 -20.84
CA ASP A 311 -7.15 13.32 -19.39
C ASP A 311 -6.70 11.99 -18.77
N ARG A 312 -6.80 10.89 -19.53
CA ARG A 312 -6.39 9.55 -19.08
C ARG A 312 -4.94 9.50 -18.59
N HIS A 313 -4.03 10.19 -19.28
CA HIS A 313 -2.61 10.29 -18.89
C HIS A 313 -2.47 10.96 -17.52
N LYS A 314 -3.14 12.11 -17.33
CA LYS A 314 -3.12 12.86 -16.06
C LYS A 314 -3.73 12.07 -14.91
N VAL A 315 -4.78 11.29 -15.17
CA VAL A 315 -5.38 10.41 -14.17
C VAL A 315 -4.40 9.31 -13.76
N ILE A 316 -3.70 8.70 -14.71
CA ILE A 316 -2.69 7.67 -14.42
C ILE A 316 -1.54 8.25 -13.60
N GLU A 317 -1.03 9.42 -13.98
CA GLU A 317 -0.02 10.16 -13.22
C GLU A 317 -0.50 10.44 -11.79
N THR A 318 -1.72 10.96 -11.65
CA THR A 318 -2.33 11.27 -10.35
C THR A 318 -2.48 10.01 -9.48
N ILE A 319 -2.90 8.89 -10.06
CA ILE A 319 -3.01 7.61 -9.35
C ILE A 319 -1.63 7.11 -8.91
N VAL A 320 -0.62 7.20 -9.76
CA VAL A 320 0.75 6.75 -9.43
C VAL A 320 1.32 7.62 -8.30
N LEU A 321 1.14 8.93 -8.35
CA LEU A 321 1.53 9.84 -7.27
C LEU A 321 0.78 9.53 -5.97
N PHE A 322 -0.52 9.25 -6.05
CA PHE A 322 -1.35 8.82 -4.91
C PHE A 322 -0.84 7.53 -4.26
N LEU A 323 -0.56 6.50 -5.05
CA LEU A 323 -0.01 5.23 -4.56
C LEU A 323 1.37 5.43 -3.92
N HIS A 324 2.19 6.31 -4.48
CA HIS A 324 3.52 6.62 -3.96
C HIS A 324 3.46 7.37 -2.62
N ARG A 325 2.63 8.42 -2.51
CA ARG A 325 2.44 9.19 -1.25
C ARG A 325 1.90 8.32 -0.13
N ASN A 326 1.02 7.37 -0.47
CA ASN A 326 0.40 6.46 0.51
C ASN A 326 1.07 5.08 0.55
N ARG A 327 2.37 4.99 0.21
CA ARG A 327 3.10 3.71 0.04
C ARG A 327 2.96 2.77 1.23
N ASN A 328 2.95 3.26 2.46
CA ASN A 328 2.83 2.42 3.66
C ASN A 328 1.47 1.73 3.75
N HIS A 329 0.38 2.44 3.48
CA HIS A 329 -0.95 1.85 3.39
C HIS A 329 -1.04 0.83 2.25
N ILE A 330 -0.41 1.14 1.10
CA ILE A 330 -0.35 0.23 -0.05
C ILE A 330 0.41 -1.05 0.29
N LEU A 331 1.54 -0.96 0.99
CA LEU A 331 2.32 -2.11 1.44
C LEU A 331 1.56 -2.96 2.47
N HIS A 332 0.84 -2.34 3.40
CA HIS A 332 -0.03 -3.06 4.35
C HIS A 332 -1.15 -3.79 3.63
N ARG A 333 -1.86 -3.12 2.72
CA ARG A 333 -2.85 -3.77 1.85
C ARG A 333 -2.24 -4.95 1.12
N ASP A 334 -1.06 -4.77 0.52
CA ASP A 334 -0.40 -5.81 -0.27
C ASP A 334 0.06 -7.00 0.57
N SER A 335 0.36 -6.78 1.87
CA SER A 335 0.71 -7.84 2.83
C SER A 335 -0.47 -8.78 3.15
N THR A 336 -1.71 -8.36 2.86
CA THR A 336 -2.90 -9.21 3.04
C THR A 336 -3.03 -10.28 1.97
N PHE A 337 -2.29 -10.16 0.88
CA PHE A 337 -2.15 -11.19 -0.14
C PHE A 337 -1.02 -12.12 0.27
N PRO A 338 -1.32 -13.35 0.69
CA PRO A 338 -0.28 -14.28 1.12
C PRO A 338 0.69 -14.51 -0.06
N PRO A 339 2.00 -14.27 0.11
CA PRO A 339 2.98 -14.53 -0.93
C PRO A 339 3.00 -16.02 -1.31
N ASP A 340 2.64 -16.86 -0.35
CA ASP A 340 2.68 -18.32 -0.41
C ASP A 340 1.30 -18.96 -0.30
N SER A 341 0.21 -18.28 -0.66
CA SER A 341 -0.96 -19.09 -1.05
C SER A 341 -0.40 -20.04 -2.10
N PRO A 342 -0.48 -21.37 -1.92
CA PRO A 342 -0.04 -22.32 -2.92
C PRO A 342 -1.01 -22.14 -4.07
N ILE A 343 -0.75 -21.10 -4.86
CA ILE A 343 -1.28 -20.89 -6.18
C ILE A 343 -0.77 -22.16 -6.81
N ARG A 344 -1.66 -23.15 -6.91
CA ARG A 344 -1.39 -24.38 -7.64
C ARG A 344 -0.65 -23.89 -8.87
N PRO A 345 0.62 -24.29 -9.08
CA PRO A 345 1.33 -23.90 -10.29
C PRO A 345 0.32 -24.14 -11.39
N TRP A 346 -0.02 -23.12 -12.17
CA TRP A 346 -1.00 -23.29 -13.23
C TRP A 346 -0.44 -24.44 -14.08
N THR A 347 -0.97 -25.65 -13.87
CA THR A 347 -0.18 -26.91 -13.99
C THR A 347 0.13 -27.26 -15.44
N THR A 348 -0.44 -26.49 -16.36
CA THR A 348 -0.01 -26.40 -17.74
C THR A 348 1.12 -25.40 -17.81
N SER A 349 2.35 -25.88 -17.98
CA SER A 349 3.53 -25.05 -18.29
C SER A 349 3.12 -23.91 -19.22
N PRO A 350 3.00 -22.66 -18.72
CA PRO A 350 2.35 -21.55 -19.42
C PRO A 350 3.07 -21.13 -20.70
N LEU A 351 4.24 -21.74 -20.96
CA LEU A 351 5.08 -21.51 -22.13
C LEU A 351 4.74 -22.41 -23.34
N THR A 352 3.80 -23.35 -23.21
CA THR A 352 3.46 -24.25 -24.33
C THR A 352 2.43 -23.68 -25.30
N VAL A 353 1.59 -22.75 -24.84
CA VAL A 353 0.60 -22.09 -25.71
C VAL A 353 1.29 -20.89 -26.39
N PRO A 354 1.30 -20.80 -27.72
CA PRO A 354 1.82 -19.63 -28.42
C PRO A 354 1.08 -18.37 -27.97
N MET A 355 1.82 -17.36 -27.50
CA MET A 355 1.24 -16.06 -27.16
C MET A 355 0.71 -15.35 -28.43
N PRO A 356 -0.43 -14.65 -28.36
CA PRO A 356 -0.93 -13.87 -29.48
C PRO A 356 0.04 -12.73 -29.82
N ALA A 357 0.00 -12.24 -31.06
CA ALA A 357 0.90 -11.18 -31.54
C ALA A 357 0.79 -9.91 -30.70
N GLU A 358 -0.42 -9.59 -30.21
CA GLU A 358 -0.70 -8.47 -29.30
C GLU A 358 0.09 -8.59 -28.00
N ALA A 359 0.12 -9.79 -27.40
CA ALA A 359 0.86 -10.05 -26.17
C ALA A 359 2.38 -9.93 -26.39
N LEU A 360 2.89 -10.38 -27.55
CA LEU A 360 4.30 -10.22 -27.91
C LEU A 360 4.68 -8.75 -28.08
N ARG A 361 3.89 -7.96 -28.81
CA ARG A 361 4.11 -6.50 -28.95
C ARG A 361 4.10 -5.80 -27.59
N PHE A 362 3.19 -6.21 -26.71
CA PHE A 362 3.13 -5.65 -25.37
C PHE A 362 4.34 -6.06 -24.51
N ARG A 363 4.80 -7.31 -24.63
CA ARG A 363 6.03 -7.75 -23.98
C ARG A 363 7.22 -6.88 -24.40
N ASP A 364 7.35 -6.61 -25.68
CA ASP A 364 8.44 -5.79 -26.22
C ASP A 364 8.35 -4.35 -25.69
N SER A 365 7.12 -3.84 -25.49
CA SER A 365 6.87 -2.55 -24.86
C SER A 365 7.23 -2.54 -23.37
N LEU A 366 6.98 -3.62 -22.62
CA LEU A 366 7.44 -3.73 -21.23
C LEU A 366 8.97 -3.68 -21.14
N TYR A 367 9.70 -4.25 -22.11
CA TYR A 367 11.16 -4.20 -22.14
C TYR A 367 11.74 -2.80 -22.40
N THR A 368 10.94 -1.81 -22.77
CA THR A 368 11.42 -0.42 -22.83
C THR A 368 11.55 0.21 -21.45
N VAL A 369 11.00 -0.41 -20.40
CA VAL A 369 11.11 0.04 -19.00
C VAL A 369 12.38 -0.55 -18.40
N VAL A 370 13.27 0.30 -17.89
CA VAL A 370 14.65 -0.07 -17.51
C VAL A 370 14.72 -1.25 -16.52
N PRO A 371 13.94 -1.28 -15.42
CA PRO A 371 13.89 -2.44 -14.54
C PRO A 371 13.55 -3.78 -15.20
N PHE A 372 12.82 -3.77 -16.31
CA PHE A 372 12.32 -4.98 -16.97
C PHE A 372 13.28 -5.57 -18.00
N GLN A 373 14.34 -4.85 -18.37
CA GLN A 373 15.36 -5.33 -19.29
C GLN A 373 16.23 -6.45 -18.71
N ARG A 374 16.18 -6.67 -17.40
CA ARG A 374 16.99 -7.67 -16.73
C ARG A 374 16.50 -9.10 -17.04
N PRO A 375 17.39 -10.04 -17.41
CA PRO A 375 17.00 -11.40 -17.77
C PRO A 375 16.18 -12.13 -16.70
N GLU A 376 16.46 -11.89 -15.42
CA GLU A 376 15.74 -12.50 -14.29
C GLU A 376 14.25 -12.12 -14.23
N ASN A 377 13.87 -10.97 -14.81
CA ASN A 377 12.49 -10.48 -14.78
C ASN A 377 11.66 -11.01 -15.96
N LYS A 378 12.29 -11.65 -16.95
CA LYS A 378 11.61 -12.18 -18.15
C LYS A 378 10.52 -13.20 -17.80
N GLN A 379 10.80 -14.11 -16.86
CA GLN A 379 9.83 -15.12 -16.46
C GLN A 379 8.57 -14.51 -15.84
N LEU A 380 8.74 -13.47 -15.02
CA LEU A 380 7.62 -12.77 -14.39
C LEU A 380 6.74 -12.07 -15.43
N ILE A 381 7.36 -11.45 -16.43
CA ILE A 381 6.66 -10.80 -17.54
C ILE A 381 5.91 -11.84 -18.38
N ASP A 382 6.60 -12.89 -18.84
CA ASP A 382 5.98 -13.94 -19.67
C ASP A 382 4.81 -14.61 -18.91
N GLU A 383 4.93 -14.80 -17.59
CA GLU A 383 3.83 -15.31 -16.77
C GLU A 383 2.65 -14.33 -16.68
N PHE A 384 2.91 -13.04 -16.42
CA PHE A 384 1.88 -12.01 -16.39
C PHE A 384 1.05 -11.98 -17.68
N LEU A 385 1.73 -12.04 -18.83
CA LEU A 385 1.09 -12.04 -20.15
C LEU A 385 0.34 -13.32 -20.43
N SER A 386 0.93 -14.47 -20.12
CA SER A 386 0.26 -15.77 -20.27
C SER A 386 -1.02 -15.81 -19.47
N VAL A 387 -0.99 -15.38 -18.20
CA VAL A 387 -2.18 -15.33 -17.34
C VAL A 387 -3.21 -14.34 -17.89
N PHE A 388 -2.81 -13.15 -18.34
CA PHE A 388 -3.74 -12.14 -18.87
C PHE A 388 -4.50 -12.66 -20.10
N TRP A 389 -3.79 -13.19 -21.10
CA TRP A 389 -4.36 -13.59 -22.39
C TRP A 389 -4.96 -15.01 -22.40
N THR A 390 -4.71 -15.84 -21.40
CA THR A 390 -5.36 -17.16 -21.33
C THR A 390 -6.88 -16.98 -21.24
N PRO A 391 -7.70 -17.61 -22.11
CA PRO A 391 -9.15 -17.46 -22.07
C PRO A 391 -9.72 -17.76 -20.67
N THR A 392 -10.58 -16.86 -20.19
CA THR A 392 -11.20 -17.01 -18.87
C THR A 392 -12.25 -18.12 -18.95
N SER A 393 -12.02 -19.27 -18.30
CA SER A 393 -13.10 -20.23 -18.08
C SER A 393 -14.14 -19.60 -17.13
N GLN A 394 -15.44 -19.73 -17.41
CA GLN A 394 -16.54 -19.08 -16.65
C GLN A 394 -16.49 -19.23 -15.11
N ARG A 395 -15.73 -20.20 -14.57
CA ARG A 395 -15.62 -20.44 -13.12
C ARG A 395 -14.31 -19.99 -12.48
N ARG A 396 -13.40 -19.35 -13.23
CA ARG A 396 -12.05 -18.98 -12.74
C ARG A 396 -11.69 -17.50 -12.88
N GLY A 397 -12.67 -16.64 -13.14
CA GLY A 397 -12.45 -15.20 -13.30
C GLY A 397 -11.76 -14.58 -12.09
N LYS A 398 -12.27 -14.87 -10.89
CA LYS A 398 -11.73 -14.36 -9.62
C LYS A 398 -10.29 -14.80 -9.35
N GLU A 399 -9.96 -16.08 -9.54
CA GLU A 399 -8.60 -16.60 -9.35
C GLU A 399 -7.63 -16.04 -10.38
N LYS A 400 -8.08 -15.91 -11.64
CA LYS A 400 -7.30 -15.29 -12.72
C LYS A 400 -7.03 -13.82 -12.41
N LEU A 401 -8.05 -13.06 -12.04
CA LEU A 401 -7.93 -11.65 -11.65
C LEU A 401 -6.97 -11.48 -10.46
N HIS A 402 -7.10 -12.34 -9.44
CA HIS A 402 -6.17 -12.38 -8.31
C HIS A 402 -4.73 -12.63 -8.76
N ARG A 403 -4.50 -13.58 -9.69
CA ARG A 403 -3.14 -13.86 -10.19
C ARG A 403 -2.57 -12.69 -11.00
N ILE A 404 -3.36 -12.08 -11.89
CA ILE A 404 -2.96 -10.88 -12.65
C ILE A 404 -2.53 -9.77 -11.69
N MET A 405 -3.31 -9.55 -10.63
CA MET A 405 -3.02 -8.54 -9.63
C MET A 405 -1.75 -8.85 -8.83
N VAL A 406 -1.53 -10.09 -8.38
CA VAL A 406 -0.29 -10.49 -7.68
C VAL A 406 0.93 -10.29 -8.58
N LEU A 407 0.87 -10.74 -9.83
CA LEU A 407 1.95 -10.59 -10.81
C LEU A 407 2.20 -9.11 -11.14
N GLY A 408 1.13 -8.33 -11.33
CA GLY A 408 1.22 -6.87 -11.53
C GLY A 408 1.88 -6.17 -10.35
N LYS A 409 1.60 -6.58 -9.11
CA LYS A 409 2.27 -6.05 -7.92
C LYS A 409 3.74 -6.44 -7.83
N GLN A 410 4.10 -7.66 -8.27
CA GLN A 410 5.50 -8.05 -8.37
C GLN A 410 6.25 -7.22 -9.42
N LEU A 411 5.60 -6.93 -10.56
CA LEU A 411 6.15 -6.03 -11.58
C LEU A 411 6.33 -4.60 -11.03
N GLU A 412 5.33 -4.05 -10.33
CA GLU A 412 5.42 -2.73 -9.69
C GLU A 412 6.56 -2.66 -8.65
N LYS A 413 6.86 -3.75 -7.93
CA LYS A 413 7.95 -3.79 -6.95
C LYS A 413 9.34 -3.70 -7.57
N LEU A 414 9.48 -3.97 -8.87
CA LEU A 414 10.74 -3.81 -9.60
C LEU A 414 10.98 -2.36 -10.00
N CYS A 415 9.94 -1.52 -10.01
CA CYS A 415 10.06 -0.09 -10.28
C CYS A 415 10.81 0.60 -9.14
N VAL A 416 11.90 1.30 -9.48
CA VAL A 416 12.66 2.09 -8.50
C VAL A 416 12.18 3.53 -8.53
N GLU A 417 12.00 4.08 -9.73
CA GLU A 417 11.60 5.46 -9.96
C GLU A 417 10.09 5.59 -10.14
N LEU A 418 9.56 6.77 -9.81
CA LEU A 418 8.14 7.10 -10.02
C LEU A 418 7.77 7.03 -11.52
N ASP A 419 8.70 7.43 -12.39
CA ASP A 419 8.54 7.39 -13.84
C ASP A 419 8.40 5.95 -14.39
N ASP A 420 9.11 4.98 -13.81
CA ASP A 420 8.93 3.56 -14.17
C ASP A 420 7.51 3.10 -13.86
N MET A 421 7.01 3.43 -12.65
CA MET A 421 5.64 3.10 -12.24
C MET A 421 4.62 3.74 -13.18
N TYR A 422 4.82 4.99 -13.57
CA TYR A 422 3.97 5.69 -14.52
C TYR A 422 3.94 4.99 -15.87
N LYS A 423 5.11 4.70 -16.47
CA LYS A 423 5.23 4.00 -17.76
C LYS A 423 4.51 2.65 -17.75
N ILE A 424 4.67 1.87 -16.69
CA ILE A 424 4.02 0.55 -16.58
C ILE A 424 2.51 0.68 -16.44
N ASN A 425 2.03 1.64 -15.65
CA ASN A 425 0.59 1.87 -15.52
C ASN A 425 -0.04 2.37 -16.84
N MET A 426 0.69 3.18 -17.62
CA MET A 426 0.29 3.57 -18.96
C MET A 426 0.24 2.36 -19.91
N LEU A 427 1.27 1.51 -19.89
CA LEU A 427 1.33 0.29 -20.69
C LEU A 427 0.16 -0.66 -20.37
N ILE A 428 -0.10 -0.90 -19.07
CA ILE A 428 -1.24 -1.72 -18.62
C ILE A 428 -2.57 -1.13 -19.13
N GLU A 429 -2.73 0.19 -19.08
CA GLU A 429 -3.94 0.85 -19.59
C GLU A 429 -4.10 0.66 -21.10
N VAL A 430 -3.03 0.78 -21.88
CA VAL A 430 -3.09 0.57 -23.35
C VAL A 430 -3.57 -0.85 -23.68
N ILE A 431 -3.10 -1.87 -22.95
CA ILE A 431 -3.62 -3.23 -23.13
C ILE A 431 -5.09 -3.30 -22.74
N ARG A 432 -5.43 -2.79 -21.56
CA ARG A 432 -6.78 -2.86 -21.00
C ARG A 432 -7.77 -2.27 -22.00
N GLU A 433 -7.45 -1.11 -22.56
CA GLU A 433 -8.26 -0.43 -23.55
C GLU A 433 -8.43 -1.27 -24.82
N GLY A 434 -7.33 -1.85 -25.35
CA GLY A 434 -7.38 -2.74 -26.51
C GLY A 434 -8.09 -4.07 -26.26
N ASN A 435 -8.26 -4.47 -25.00
CA ASN A 435 -8.84 -5.75 -24.58
C ASN A 435 -9.98 -5.56 -23.59
N ARG A 436 -10.77 -4.47 -23.73
CA ARG A 436 -11.75 -4.06 -22.72
C ARG A 436 -12.76 -5.16 -22.37
N ALA A 437 -13.29 -5.88 -23.38
CA ALA A 437 -14.23 -6.98 -23.16
C ALA A 437 -13.62 -8.14 -22.37
N LEU A 438 -12.36 -8.49 -22.65
CA LEU A 438 -11.65 -9.52 -21.90
C LEU A 438 -11.43 -9.09 -20.45
N TRP A 439 -11.08 -7.81 -20.23
CA TRP A 439 -10.86 -7.24 -18.91
C TRP A 439 -12.14 -7.16 -18.09
N ASP A 440 -13.23 -6.64 -18.65
CA ASP A 440 -14.53 -6.57 -17.99
C ASP A 440 -15.02 -7.98 -17.60
N GLY A 441 -14.84 -8.97 -18.48
CA GLY A 441 -15.19 -10.37 -18.20
C GLY A 441 -14.36 -11.03 -17.08
N LEU A 442 -13.25 -10.41 -16.61
CA LEU A 442 -12.54 -10.90 -15.42
C LEU A 442 -13.32 -10.63 -14.13
N PHE A 443 -14.22 -9.64 -14.13
CA PHE A 443 -15.03 -9.26 -12.98
C PHE A 443 -16.36 -10.01 -12.92
N ASP A 444 -16.70 -10.80 -13.95
CA ASP A 444 -17.90 -11.63 -13.96
C ASP A 444 -17.86 -12.63 -12.80
N GLY A 445 -18.86 -12.55 -11.91
CA GLY A 445 -18.96 -13.39 -10.71
C GLY A 445 -18.10 -12.91 -9.53
N VAL A 446 -17.44 -11.76 -9.63
CA VAL A 446 -16.83 -11.09 -8.48
C VAL A 446 -17.90 -10.22 -7.82
N ASP A 447 -18.25 -10.51 -6.57
CA ASP A 447 -19.14 -9.65 -5.79
C ASP A 447 -18.44 -8.35 -5.40
N LEU A 448 -18.84 -7.25 -6.05
CA LEU A 448 -18.28 -5.91 -5.84
C LEU A 448 -19.12 -5.03 -4.90
N ASP A 449 -20.38 -5.43 -4.63
CA ASP A 449 -21.40 -4.56 -4.02
C ASP A 449 -21.75 -4.89 -2.57
N SER A 450 -21.34 -6.06 -2.03
CA SER A 450 -21.66 -6.42 -0.63
C SER A 450 -20.98 -5.59 0.47
#